data_AF-A0A349KHW9-F1
#
_entry.id   AF-A0A349KHW9-F1
#
_cell.length_a   1.000
_cell.length_b   1.000
_cell.length_c   1.000
_cell.angle_alpha   90.00
_cell.angle_beta   90.00
_cell.angle_gamma   90.00
#
_symmetry.space_group_name_H-M   'P 1'
#
loop_
_entity.id
_entity.type
_entity.pdbx_description
1 polymer ?
#
loop_
_entity_poly.entity_id
_entity_poly.type
_entity_poly.pdbx_seq_one_letter_code
_entity_poly.pdbx_strand_id
1 'polypeptide(L)'
;KARFEFRWEDQFNLGLDPVTARSFHDETLPKQSGKVAHFCSMCGPKFCSMKISQEVRDYAAKQESGNVDAAIQSGMEAMAVEYNEQGRKLYHKV
;
A
#
# COMPACT_ATOMS: atom_id res chain seq x y z
N LYS A 1 14.69 1.27 8.29
CA LYS A 1 13.36 1.37 8.96
C LYS A 1 12.60 2.63 8.52
N ALA A 2 13.15 3.84 8.72
CA ALA A 2 12.51 5.12 8.33
C ALA A 2 11.93 5.16 6.91
N ARG A 3 12.64 4.63 5.90
CA ARG A 3 12.15 4.55 4.51
C ARG A 3 10.88 3.71 4.35
N PHE A 4 10.84 2.54 4.98
CA PHE A 4 9.70 1.62 4.87
C PHE A 4 8.46 2.16 5.60
N GLU A 5 8.69 2.93 6.66
CA GLU A 5 7.64 3.58 7.46
C GLU A 5 7.27 4.97 6.94
N PHE A 6 7.81 5.39 5.79
CA PHE A 6 7.56 6.70 5.18
C PHE A 6 7.86 7.91 6.09
N ARG A 7 8.81 7.74 7.03
CA ARG A 7 9.35 8.83 7.85
C ARG A 7 10.44 9.55 7.07
N TRP A 8 10.02 10.37 6.10
CA TRP A 8 10.92 11.02 5.15
C TRP A 8 11.95 11.94 5.83
N GLU A 9 11.51 12.74 6.81
CA GLU A 9 12.40 13.61 7.59
C GLU A 9 13.51 12.83 8.29
N ASP A 10 13.14 11.73 8.96
CA ASP A 10 14.11 10.87 9.63
C ASP A 10 15.03 10.19 8.62
N GLN A 11 14.49 9.78 7.46
CA GLN A 11 15.30 9.20 6.40
C GLN A 11 16.34 10.20 5.85
N PHE A 12 15.99 11.47 5.68
CA PHE A 12 16.95 12.48 5.24
C PHE A 12 18.01 12.73 6.30
N ASN A 13 17.60 12.89 7.56
CA ASN A 13 18.51 13.18 8.67
C ASN A 13 19.47 12.02 8.98
N LEU A 14 19.08 10.78 8.67
CA LEU A 14 19.95 9.60 8.76
C LEU A 14 20.87 9.42 7.54
N GLY A 15 20.68 10.21 6.48
CA GLY A 15 21.55 10.20 5.30
C GLY A 15 22.90 10.82 5.59
N LEU A 16 23.93 10.41 4.84
CA LEU A 16 25.27 10.99 4.92
C LEU A 16 25.26 12.49 4.56
N ASP A 17 24.40 12.86 3.62
CA ASP A 17 24.12 14.25 3.25
C ASP A 17 22.60 14.51 3.28
N PRO A 18 22.07 14.98 4.42
CA PRO A 18 20.64 15.25 4.58
C PRO A 18 20.10 16.33 3.66
N VAL A 19 20.93 17.31 3.27
CA VAL A 19 20.50 18.45 2.45
C VAL A 19 20.24 17.99 1.03
N THR A 20 21.19 17.25 0.45
CA THR A 20 21.05 16.69 -0.90
C THR A 20 19.92 15.65 -0.96
N ALA A 21 19.77 14.80 0.06
CA ALA A 21 18.68 13.83 0.10
C ALA A 21 17.29 14.50 0.07
N ARG A 22 17.15 15.62 0.77
CA ARG A 22 15.92 16.43 0.80
C ARG A 22 15.67 17.14 -0.52
N SER A 23 16.70 17.75 -1.13
CA SER A 23 16.54 18.46 -2.40
C SER A 23 16.03 17.54 -3.50
N PHE A 24 16.60 16.34 -3.64
CA PHE A 24 16.19 15.37 -4.67
C PHE A 24 14.74 14.90 -4.49
N HIS A 25 14.27 14.74 -3.25
CA HIS A 25 12.87 14.44 -2.99
C HIS A 25 11.96 15.63 -3.38
N ASP A 26 12.38 16.85 -3.05
CA ASP A 26 11.55 18.06 -3.15
C ASP A 26 11.47 18.64 -4.56
N GLU A 27 12.40 18.27 -5.45
CA GLU A 27 12.33 18.56 -6.88
C GLU A 27 11.01 18.12 -7.51
N THR A 28 10.42 17.04 -7.00
CA THR A 28 9.17 16.46 -7.54
C THR A 28 8.02 16.49 -6.54
N LEU A 29 8.31 16.55 -5.24
CA LEU A 29 7.31 16.61 -4.15
C LEU A 29 7.62 17.74 -3.16
N PRO A 30 7.54 19.03 -3.57
CA PRO A 30 7.99 20.17 -2.75
C PRO A 30 7.07 20.47 -1.57
N LYS A 31 5.81 20.02 -1.62
CA LYS A 31 4.82 20.28 -0.56
C LYS A 31 5.19 19.49 0.70
N GLN A 32 4.92 20.06 1.87
CA GLN A 32 5.09 19.37 3.15
C GLN A 32 4.27 18.07 3.24
N SER A 33 3.13 18.00 2.54
CA SER A 33 2.34 16.76 2.40
C SER A 33 3.14 15.61 1.77
N GLY A 34 4.16 15.88 0.96
CA GLY A 34 5.06 14.87 0.39
C GLY A 34 5.92 14.17 1.44
N LYS A 35 6.25 14.86 2.55
CA LYS A 35 7.08 14.33 3.64
C LYS A 35 6.35 13.36 4.57
N VAL A 36 5.03 13.32 4.47
CA VAL A 36 4.14 12.37 5.17
C VAL A 36 3.47 11.41 4.21
N ALA A 37 3.81 11.46 2.91
CA ALA A 37 3.19 10.64 1.89
C ALA A 37 3.72 9.20 1.94
N HIS A 38 2.80 8.23 1.85
CA HIS A 38 3.12 6.80 1.77
C HIS A 38 3.51 6.38 0.35
N PHE A 39 4.26 7.22 -0.35
CA PHE A 39 4.84 6.93 -1.66
C PHE A 39 5.98 7.92 -1.95
N CYS A 40 6.87 7.54 -2.87
CA CYS A 40 7.86 8.44 -3.44
C CYS A 40 7.42 8.92 -4.83
N SER A 41 8.15 9.88 -5.38
CA SER A 41 7.92 10.42 -6.73
C SER A 41 8.13 9.42 -7.87
N MET A 42 8.83 8.31 -7.63
CA MET A 42 9.10 7.31 -8.67
C MET A 42 7.88 6.43 -8.99
N CYS A 43 7.15 5.98 -7.97
CA CYS A 43 6.08 4.98 -8.15
C CYS A 43 4.68 5.57 -7.99
N GLY A 44 4.57 6.76 -7.40
CA GLY A 44 3.28 7.41 -7.15
C GLY A 44 2.38 6.63 -6.16
N PRO A 45 1.17 7.17 -5.88
CA PRO A 45 0.33 6.71 -4.78
C PRO A 45 -0.30 5.32 -4.99
N LYS A 46 -0.41 4.86 -6.24
CA LYS A 46 -1.06 3.59 -6.60
C LYS A 46 -0.10 2.42 -6.73
N PHE A 47 1.19 2.67 -7.02
CA PHE A 47 2.15 1.62 -7.36
C PHE A 47 3.38 1.58 -6.44
N CYS A 48 3.34 2.27 -5.29
CA CYS A 48 4.42 2.20 -4.32
C CYS A 48 4.50 0.79 -3.71
N SER A 49 5.56 0.05 -4.05
CA SER A 49 5.80 -1.32 -3.59
C SER A 49 5.82 -1.46 -2.07
N MET A 50 6.38 -0.49 -1.35
CA MET A 50 6.43 -0.49 0.11
C MET A 50 5.04 -0.35 0.73
N LYS A 51 4.19 0.52 0.16
CA LYS A 51 2.81 0.70 0.62
C LYS A 51 1.98 -0.56 0.37
N ILE A 52 2.07 -1.11 -0.84
CA ILE A 52 1.37 -2.37 -1.19
C ILE A 52 1.80 -3.50 -0.27
N SER A 53 3.11 -3.61 0.01
CA SER A 53 3.64 -4.61 0.95
C SER A 53 3.07 -4.44 2.36
N GLN A 54 2.91 -3.20 2.83
CA GLN A 54 2.29 -2.92 4.12
C GLN A 54 0.80 -3.31 4.13
N GLU A 55 0.05 -2.94 3.09
CA GLU A 55 -1.38 -3.29 2.96
C GLU A 55 -1.59 -4.82 2.94
N VAL A 56 -0.74 -5.56 2.23
CA VAL A 56 -0.78 -7.03 2.21
C VAL A 56 -0.46 -7.62 3.58
N ARG A 57 0.53 -7.08 4.31
CA ARG A 57 0.84 -7.52 5.68
C ARG A 57 -0.29 -7.23 6.64
N ASP A 58 -0.91 -6.05 6.56
CA ASP A 58 -2.03 -5.67 7.41
C ASP A 58 -3.27 -6.52 7.12
N TYR A 59 -3.51 -6.84 5.84
CA TYR A 59 -4.56 -7.76 5.43
C TYR A 59 -4.31 -9.16 5.98
N ALA A 60 -3.09 -9.69 5.82
CA ALA A 60 -2.72 -11.00 6.35
C ALA A 60 -2.74 -11.06 7.89
N ALA A 61 -2.41 -9.96 8.57
CA ALA A 61 -2.48 -9.89 10.03
C ALA A 61 -3.92 -9.84 10.55
N LYS A 62 -4.85 -9.25 9.78
CA LYS A 62 -6.29 -9.21 10.10
C LYS A 62 -6.99 -10.52 9.80
N GLN A 63 -6.53 -11.26 8.79
CA GLN A 63 -7.02 -12.60 8.51
C GLN A 63 -6.19 -13.58 9.32
N GLU A 64 -6.62 -13.90 10.55
CA GLU A 64 -6.05 -14.98 11.38
C GLU A 64 -6.15 -16.34 10.65
N SER A 65 -5.30 -16.56 9.66
CA SER A 65 -5.33 -17.75 8.82
C SER A 65 -3.90 -18.08 8.43
N GLY A 66 -3.21 -18.73 9.36
CA GLY A 66 -2.02 -19.52 9.06
C GLY A 66 -2.31 -20.68 8.10
N ASN A 67 -3.59 -20.92 7.75
CA ASN A 67 -4.04 -21.87 6.75
C ASN A 67 -4.60 -21.14 5.53
N VAL A 68 -3.80 -21.12 4.46
CA VAL A 68 -4.13 -20.48 3.17
C VAL A 68 -5.36 -21.13 2.52
N ASP A 69 -5.52 -22.45 2.62
CA ASP A 69 -6.63 -23.17 1.99
C ASP A 69 -7.98 -22.80 2.63
N ALA A 70 -8.01 -22.63 3.95
CA ALA A 70 -9.21 -22.19 4.66
C ALA A 70 -9.61 -20.76 4.28
N ALA A 71 -8.64 -19.86 4.09
CA ALA A 71 -8.88 -18.49 3.66
C ALA A 71 -9.42 -18.44 2.21
N ILE A 72 -8.88 -19.28 1.31
CA ILE A 72 -9.38 -19.41 -0.07
C ILE A 72 -10.83 -19.90 -0.07
N GLN A 73 -11.14 -20.94 0.69
CA GLN A 73 -12.50 -21.51 0.76
C GLN A 73 -13.51 -20.47 1.26
N SER A 74 -13.19 -19.76 2.35
CA SER A 74 -14.05 -18.70 2.90
C SER A 74 -14.23 -17.54 1.92
N GLY A 75 -13.16 -17.12 1.24
CA GLY A 75 -13.24 -16.09 0.21
C GLY A 75 -14.11 -16.50 -0.98
N MET A 76 -14.00 -17.75 -1.44
CA MET A 76 -14.83 -18.29 -2.52
C MET A 76 -16.31 -18.35 -2.13
N GLU A 77 -16.62 -18.74 -0.89
CA GLU A 77 -17.98 -18.73 -0.36
C GLU A 77 -18.57 -17.32 -0.31
N ALA A 78 -17.81 -16.33 0.17
CA ALA A 78 -18.23 -14.94 0.20
C ALA A 78 -18.52 -14.38 -1.21
N MET A 79 -17.63 -14.63 -2.17
CA MET A 79 -17.84 -14.20 -3.57
C MET A 79 -19.02 -14.93 -4.23
N ALA A 80 -19.28 -16.20 -3.87
CA ALA A 80 -20.44 -16.93 -4.36
C ALA A 80 -21.75 -16.32 -3.83
N VAL A 81 -21.79 -15.87 -2.57
CA VAL A 81 -22.93 -15.13 -2.02
C VAL A 81 -23.13 -13.82 -2.77
N GLU A 82 -22.08 -13.01 -2.92
CA GLU A 82 -22.15 -11.72 -3.64
C GLU A 82 -22.62 -11.90 -5.09
N TYR A 83 -22.11 -12.90 -5.81
CA TYR A 83 -22.54 -13.21 -7.17
C TYR A 83 -24.03 -13.56 -7.25
N ASN A 84 -24.55 -14.31 -6.26
CA ASN A 84 -25.97 -14.63 -6.19
C ASN A 84 -26.81 -13.37 -5.89
N GLU A 85 -26.37 -12.51 -4.97
CA GLU A 85 -27.05 -11.26 -4.60
C GLU A 85 -27.10 -10.27 -5.78
N GLN A 86 -26.03 -10.21 -6.59
CA GLN A 86 -25.97 -9.37 -7.78
C GLN A 86 -26.76 -9.95 -8.98
N GLY A 87 -27.55 -11.00 -8.75
CA GLY A 87 -28.45 -11.58 -9.73
C GLY A 87 -27.73 -12.46 -10.76
N ARG A 88 -26.59 -13.05 -10.40
CA ARG A 88 -25.81 -13.98 -11.24
C ARG A 88 -25.41 -13.37 -12.58
N LYS A 89 -25.00 -12.10 -12.54
CA LYS A 89 -24.53 -11.37 -13.72
C LYS A 89 -23.02 -11.36 -13.72
N LEU A 90 -22.42 -11.87 -14.78
CA LEU A 90 -20.98 -11.81 -14.98
C LEU A 90 -20.52 -10.42 -15.44
N TYR A 91 -21.39 -9.67 -16.10
CA TYR A 91 -21.08 -8.36 -16.65
C TYR A 91 -22.02 -7.31 -16.07
N HIS A 92 -21.43 -6.25 -15.50
CA HIS A 92 -22.15 -5.08 -15.01
C HIS A 92 -22.03 -3.95 -16.03
N LYS A 93 -23.11 -3.19 -16.23
CA LYS A 93 -23.03 -1.93 -16.98
C LYS A 93 -22.23 -0.94 -16.15
N VAL A 94 -21.16 -0.42 -16.75
CA VAL A 94 -20.35 0.69 -16.21
C VAL A 94 -21.15 1.99 -16.26
#